data_AF-A0A2G5KZQ5-F1
#
_entry.id   AF-A0A2G5KZQ5-F1
#
_cell.length_a   1.000
_cell.length_b   1.000
_cell.length_c   1.000
_cell.angle_alpha   90.00
_cell.angle_beta   90.00
_cell.angle_gamma   90.00
#
_symmetry.space_group_name_H-M   'P 1'
#
loop_
_entity.id
_entity.type
_entity.pdbx_description
1 polymer ?
#
loop_
_entity_poly.entity_id
_entity_poly.type
_entity_poly.pdbx_seq_one_letter_code
_entity_poly.pdbx_strand_id
1 'polypeptide(L)'
;MKIQVMTGVLMILSQTLLAQHTIHSQVDRLHQYAGNWVSSIHADTDSIDSFPIVKMNNHSKMGNHSLQVEVLHYQNSTYQPLLTELISHDSKSDQIIALGQNAEGVVFNGTGRFANEREWQMQDIDMLGDFYLRVKFDFQSYTEVLLEGFDQLDQSIWKTRYIKSNPKDKNIGIQLVSVHQQMLKSPVTTLRELSRMATAMLRLSYMTRGHFTECPPPSFVK
;
A
#
# COMPACT_ATOMS: atom_id res chain seq x y z
N MET A 1 13.09 68.07 25.23
CA MET A 1 12.35 67.20 26.17
C MET A 1 11.77 66.05 25.35
N LYS A 2 12.05 64.81 25.75
CA LYS A 2 11.74 63.55 25.05
C LYS A 2 10.22 63.25 25.11
N ILE A 3 9.68 62.48 24.15
CA ILE A 3 9.08 61.13 24.36
C ILE A 3 8.17 60.71 23.17
N GLN A 4 8.67 59.71 22.44
CA GLN A 4 8.01 58.51 21.88
C GLN A 4 6.84 58.66 20.88
N VAL A 5 7.20 58.57 19.59
CA VAL A 5 6.32 58.01 18.54
C VAL A 5 6.25 56.50 18.77
N MET A 6 5.07 56.00 19.12
CA MET A 6 4.83 54.57 19.35
C MET A 6 4.58 53.90 17.99
N THR A 7 5.63 53.29 17.46
CA THR A 7 5.56 52.33 16.36
C THR A 7 4.96 51.03 16.90
N GLY A 8 3.82 50.60 16.37
CA GLY A 8 3.18 49.34 16.71
C GLY A 8 2.79 48.57 15.45
N VAL A 9 3.78 47.95 14.80
CA VAL A 9 3.57 46.88 13.84
C VAL A 9 3.24 45.62 14.62
N LEU A 10 2.07 45.04 14.39
CA LEU A 10 1.75 43.70 14.87
C LEU A 10 0.89 42.97 13.82
N MET A 11 1.49 42.68 12.65
CA MET A 11 1.02 41.57 11.82
C MET A 11 1.58 40.29 12.46
N ILE A 12 0.85 39.73 13.43
CA ILE A 12 1.15 38.37 13.88
C ILE A 12 0.79 37.46 12.71
N LEU A 13 1.83 36.88 12.12
CA LEU A 13 1.74 35.73 11.24
C LEU A 13 0.91 34.64 11.94
N SER A 14 -0.36 34.51 11.57
CA SER A 14 -1.07 33.25 11.64
C SER A 14 -0.74 32.43 10.38
N GLN A 15 0.56 32.16 10.18
CA GLN A 15 0.97 30.96 9.46
C GLN A 15 0.80 29.82 10.47
N THR A 16 -0.45 29.39 10.67
CA THR A 16 -0.70 28.06 11.19
C THR A 16 0.07 27.11 10.29
N LEU A 17 1.12 26.52 10.83
CA LEU A 17 1.84 25.39 10.27
C LEU A 17 0.83 24.37 9.77
N LEU A 18 0.54 24.38 8.47
CA LEU A 18 0.24 23.16 7.78
C LEU A 18 1.53 22.36 7.90
N ALA A 19 1.61 21.48 8.89
CA ALA A 19 2.47 20.33 8.78
C ALA A 19 1.94 19.54 7.57
N GLN A 20 2.34 19.94 6.36
CA GLN A 20 2.28 19.06 5.21
C GLN A 20 3.10 17.86 5.64
N HIS A 21 2.44 16.73 5.89
CA HIS A 21 3.11 15.45 5.92
C HIS A 21 3.66 15.22 4.51
N THR A 22 4.84 15.79 4.26
CA THR A 22 5.57 15.62 3.02
C THR A 22 5.96 14.16 2.95
N ILE A 23 5.38 13.45 2.00
CA ILE A 23 5.85 12.14 1.58
C ILE A 23 7.34 12.23 1.27
N HIS A 24 8.13 11.35 1.86
CA HIS A 24 9.58 11.36 1.67
C HIS A 24 9.98 10.94 0.24
N SER A 25 9.16 10.10 -0.42
CA SER A 25 9.48 9.50 -1.71
C SER A 25 8.24 8.84 -2.34
N GLN A 26 7.90 9.20 -3.59
CA GLN A 26 6.84 8.53 -4.36
C GLN A 26 7.20 7.07 -4.66
N VAL A 27 8.46 6.79 -5.01
CA VAL A 27 8.92 5.44 -5.35
C VAL A 27 8.85 4.50 -4.14
N ASP A 28 9.25 4.96 -2.96
CA ASP A 28 9.20 4.12 -1.74
C ASP A 28 7.75 3.79 -1.39
N ARG A 29 6.84 4.77 -1.54
CA ARG A 29 5.41 4.57 -1.32
C ARG A 29 4.81 3.63 -2.36
N LEU A 30 5.16 3.76 -3.64
CA LEU A 30 4.73 2.83 -4.67
C LEU A 30 5.15 1.40 -4.31
N HIS A 31 6.39 1.18 -3.85
CA HIS A 31 6.86 -0.16 -3.50
C HIS A 31 6.24 -0.77 -2.24
N GLN A 32 5.50 -0.01 -1.43
CA GLN A 32 4.64 -0.60 -0.39
C GLN A 32 3.55 -1.51 -1.01
N TYR A 33 3.17 -1.22 -2.26
CA TYR A 33 2.19 -1.98 -3.04
C TYR A 33 2.76 -3.27 -3.65
N ALA A 34 4.07 -3.51 -3.57
CA ALA A 34 4.70 -4.74 -4.06
C ALA A 34 4.25 -5.96 -3.23
N GLY A 35 4.09 -7.11 -3.87
CA GLY A 35 3.68 -8.37 -3.26
C GLY A 35 2.43 -8.97 -3.89
N ASN A 36 1.93 -10.04 -3.28
CA ASN A 36 0.69 -10.69 -3.70
C ASN A 36 -0.46 -10.20 -2.83
N TRP A 37 -1.58 -9.92 -3.46
CA TRP A 37 -2.78 -9.37 -2.85
C TRP A 37 -4.00 -10.18 -3.26
N VAL A 38 -4.97 -10.29 -2.34
CA VAL A 38 -6.24 -10.96 -2.59
C VAL A 38 -7.38 -10.07 -2.09
N SER A 39 -8.52 -10.10 -2.79
CA SER A 39 -9.70 -9.36 -2.36
C SER A 39 -10.30 -9.99 -1.09
N SER A 40 -10.82 -9.15 -0.21
CA SER A 40 -11.75 -9.61 0.82
C SER A 40 -13.12 -9.95 0.22
N ILE A 41 -14.00 -10.56 1.03
CA ILE A 41 -15.38 -10.90 0.65
C ILE A 41 -16.20 -9.62 0.38
N HIS A 42 -15.92 -8.55 1.13
CA HIS A 42 -16.55 -7.24 0.98
C HIS A 42 -15.58 -6.13 1.38
N ALA A 43 -15.69 -4.96 0.75
CA ALA A 43 -14.85 -3.78 1.00
C ALA A 43 -14.77 -3.34 2.47
N ASP A 44 -15.75 -3.72 3.29
CA ASP A 44 -15.86 -3.34 4.71
C ASP A 44 -15.31 -4.40 5.67
N THR A 45 -14.80 -5.52 5.17
CA THR A 45 -14.26 -6.62 6.00
C THR A 45 -12.87 -7.02 5.54
N ASP A 46 -12.04 -7.53 6.45
CA ASP A 46 -10.73 -8.12 6.13
C ASP A 46 -10.78 -9.65 5.98
N SER A 47 -11.99 -10.22 5.91
CA SER A 47 -12.25 -11.64 5.69
C SER A 47 -12.00 -12.04 4.24
N ILE A 48 -11.28 -13.14 4.05
CA ILE A 48 -10.85 -13.63 2.73
C ILE A 48 -11.54 -14.97 2.48
N ASP A 49 -12.13 -15.14 1.30
CA ASP A 49 -12.72 -16.43 0.89
C ASP A 49 -11.64 -17.45 0.50
N SER A 50 -11.98 -18.74 0.47
CA SER A 50 -11.08 -19.80 -0.01
C SER A 50 -10.67 -19.59 -1.47
N PHE A 51 -11.58 -19.00 -2.27
CA PHE A 51 -11.33 -18.59 -3.65
C PHE A 51 -11.64 -17.09 -3.79
N PRO A 52 -10.69 -16.20 -3.44
CA PRO A 52 -10.89 -14.77 -3.55
C PRO A 52 -11.28 -14.39 -4.98
N ILE A 53 -12.33 -13.59 -5.13
CA ILE A 53 -12.89 -13.21 -6.43
C ILE A 53 -11.86 -12.47 -7.29
N VAL A 54 -10.98 -11.67 -6.68
CA VAL A 54 -9.88 -11.00 -7.37
C VAL A 54 -8.55 -11.29 -6.66
N LYS A 55 -7.51 -11.51 -7.46
CA LYS A 55 -6.11 -11.54 -7.04
C LYS A 55 -5.32 -10.47 -7.77
N MET A 56 -4.25 -10.03 -7.15
CA MET A 56 -3.35 -9.06 -7.77
C MET A 56 -1.90 -9.35 -7.38
N ASN A 57 -1.04 -9.45 -8.39
CA ASN A 57 0.37 -9.76 -8.23
C ASN A 57 1.19 -8.54 -8.66
N ASN A 58 1.92 -7.96 -7.70
CA ASN A 58 2.68 -6.74 -7.91
C ASN A 58 4.17 -7.05 -7.76
N HIS A 59 4.87 -7.14 -8.88
CA HIS A 59 6.27 -7.50 -8.92
C HIS A 59 7.15 -6.30 -9.22
N SER A 60 8.09 -6.01 -8.31
CA SER A 60 9.13 -5.01 -8.59
C SER A 60 9.94 -5.40 -9.82
N LYS A 61 10.19 -4.40 -10.67
CA LYS A 61 11.03 -4.46 -11.85
C LYS A 61 12.05 -3.31 -11.81
N MET A 62 13.03 -3.38 -12.71
CA MET A 62 14.04 -2.34 -12.90
C MET A 62 14.76 -1.93 -11.60
N GLY A 63 15.02 -2.89 -10.69
CA GLY A 63 15.67 -2.58 -9.41
C GLY A 63 14.83 -1.70 -8.47
N ASN A 64 13.52 -1.96 -8.36
CA ASN A 64 12.56 -1.17 -7.58
C ASN A 64 12.36 0.27 -8.09
N HIS A 65 12.31 0.44 -9.41
CA HIS A 65 11.86 1.70 -10.02
C HIS A 65 10.47 1.57 -10.65
N SER A 66 10.00 0.33 -10.84
CA SER A 66 8.68 0.05 -11.40
C SER A 66 8.04 -1.20 -10.79
N LEU A 67 6.73 -1.31 -10.93
CA LEU A 67 5.90 -2.45 -10.57
C LEU A 67 5.21 -2.98 -11.83
N GLN A 68 5.40 -4.26 -12.11
CA GLN A 68 4.50 -4.99 -12.99
C GLN A 68 3.33 -5.50 -12.14
N VAL A 69 2.12 -5.06 -12.48
CA VAL A 69 0.86 -5.41 -11.83
C VAL A 69 0.08 -6.34 -12.75
N GLU A 70 -0.40 -7.44 -12.21
CA GLU A 70 -1.34 -8.34 -12.89
C GLU A 70 -2.55 -8.55 -11.98
N VAL A 71 -3.75 -8.25 -12.48
CA VAL A 71 -5.01 -8.47 -11.77
C VAL A 71 -5.73 -9.64 -12.43
N LEU A 72 -6.18 -10.59 -11.61
CA LEU A 72 -6.81 -11.83 -12.03
C LEU A 72 -8.20 -11.94 -11.40
N HIS A 73 -9.20 -12.33 -12.18
CA HIS A 73 -10.56 -12.58 -11.71
C HIS A 73 -10.83 -14.09 -11.66
N TYR A 74 -11.45 -14.57 -10.58
CA TYR A 74 -11.82 -15.97 -10.44
C TYR A 74 -13.16 -16.24 -11.13
N GLN A 75 -13.14 -17.02 -12.19
CA GLN A 75 -14.33 -17.41 -12.94
C GLN A 75 -14.18 -18.83 -13.49
N ASN A 76 -15.27 -19.61 -13.48
CA ASN A 76 -15.29 -20.98 -13.99
C ASN A 76 -14.17 -21.86 -13.42
N SER A 77 -13.94 -21.75 -12.10
CA SER A 77 -12.91 -22.50 -11.37
C SER A 77 -11.46 -22.18 -11.75
N THR A 78 -11.21 -21.07 -12.43
CA THR A 78 -9.87 -20.64 -12.87
C THR A 78 -9.68 -19.14 -12.68
N TYR A 79 -8.43 -18.70 -12.53
CA TYR A 79 -8.09 -17.28 -12.52
C TYR A 79 -7.77 -16.83 -13.94
N GLN A 80 -8.50 -15.83 -14.42
CA GLN A 80 -8.34 -15.25 -15.74
C GLN A 80 -7.79 -13.81 -15.63
N PRO A 81 -6.86 -13.38 -16.49
CA PRO A 81 -6.40 -12.00 -16.53
C PRO A 81 -7.55 -11.02 -16.73
N LEU A 82 -7.62 -10.02 -15.85
CA LEU A 82 -8.50 -8.87 -15.97
C LEU A 82 -7.72 -7.63 -16.43
N LEU A 83 -6.50 -7.48 -15.90
CA LEU A 83 -5.66 -6.32 -16.14
C LEU A 83 -4.18 -6.69 -16.07
N THR A 84 -3.36 -6.09 -16.93
CA THR A 84 -1.90 -6.05 -16.75
C THR A 84 -1.41 -4.63 -16.93
N GLU A 85 -0.52 -4.18 -16.05
CA GLU A 85 -0.02 -2.80 -16.04
C GLU A 85 1.45 -2.73 -15.62
N LEU A 86 2.18 -1.76 -16.16
CA LEU A 86 3.50 -1.36 -15.68
C LEU A 86 3.39 0.04 -15.05
N ILE A 87 3.57 0.11 -13.73
CA ILE A 87 3.49 1.35 -12.94
C ILE A 87 4.89 1.79 -12.53
N SER A 88 5.26 3.05 -12.73
CA SER A 88 6.59 3.58 -12.43
C SER A 88 6.51 4.98 -11.83
N HIS A 89 7.50 5.37 -11.04
CA HIS A 89 7.71 6.78 -10.68
C HIS A 89 8.56 7.45 -11.76
N ASP A 90 8.04 8.50 -12.38
CA ASP A 90 8.83 9.37 -13.26
C ASP A 90 9.50 10.47 -12.43
N SER A 91 10.81 10.32 -12.22
CA SER A 91 11.63 11.30 -11.51
C SER A 91 11.63 12.71 -12.11
N LYS A 92 11.28 12.88 -13.40
CA LYS A 92 11.26 14.20 -14.05
C LYS A 92 10.00 14.99 -13.70
N SER A 93 8.84 14.34 -13.72
CA SER A 93 7.55 14.95 -13.38
C SER A 93 7.15 14.80 -11.91
N ASP A 94 7.85 13.95 -11.16
CA ASP A 94 7.49 13.51 -9.81
C ASP A 94 6.08 12.91 -9.73
N GLN A 95 5.69 12.19 -10.78
CA GLN A 95 4.40 11.51 -10.88
C GLN A 95 4.57 10.00 -10.93
N ILE A 96 3.53 9.30 -10.53
CA ILE A 96 3.36 7.89 -10.84
C ILE A 96 2.69 7.80 -12.21
N ILE A 97 3.32 7.08 -13.11
CA ILE A 97 2.85 6.85 -14.48
C ILE A 97 2.59 5.36 -14.63
N ALA A 98 1.53 5.01 -15.35
CA ALA A 98 1.18 3.63 -15.58
C ALA A 98 0.75 3.39 -17.03
N LEU A 99 1.13 2.25 -17.60
CA LEU A 99 0.67 1.82 -18.91
C LEU A 99 0.09 0.43 -18.78
N GLY A 100 -1.20 0.29 -19.09
CA GLY A 100 -1.95 -0.92 -18.84
C GLY A 100 -2.81 -1.37 -20.02
N GLN A 101 -3.28 -2.61 -19.92
CA GLN A 101 -4.21 -3.22 -20.85
C GLN A 101 -5.19 -4.11 -20.10
N ASN A 102 -6.46 -4.07 -20.49
CA ASN A 102 -7.51 -4.96 -19.96
C ASN A 102 -7.69 -6.24 -20.80
N ALA A 103 -8.58 -7.13 -20.36
CA ALA A 103 -8.85 -8.41 -21.03
C ALA A 103 -9.37 -8.27 -22.48
N GLU A 104 -10.06 -7.16 -22.79
CA GLU A 104 -10.57 -6.85 -24.13
C GLU A 104 -9.51 -6.25 -25.06
N GLY A 105 -8.30 -6.01 -24.55
CA GLY A 105 -7.19 -5.45 -25.29
C GLY A 105 -7.16 -3.92 -25.35
N VAL A 106 -8.04 -3.23 -24.62
CA VAL A 106 -8.04 -1.77 -24.50
C VAL A 106 -6.81 -1.34 -23.71
N VAL A 107 -6.01 -0.47 -24.32
CA VAL A 107 -4.79 0.09 -23.73
C VAL A 107 -5.11 1.45 -23.15
N PHE A 108 -4.56 1.73 -21.97
CA PHE A 108 -4.76 3.00 -21.28
C PHE A 108 -3.46 3.44 -20.59
N ASN A 109 -3.36 4.75 -20.37
CA ASN A 109 -2.25 5.41 -19.72
C ASN A 109 -2.75 6.13 -18.46
N GLY A 110 -2.18 5.78 -17.32
CA GLY A 110 -2.49 6.32 -16.01
C GLY A 110 -1.48 7.35 -15.57
N THR A 111 -1.96 8.41 -14.92
CA THR A 111 -1.12 9.38 -14.21
C THR A 111 -1.67 9.62 -12.82
N GLY A 112 -0.78 9.80 -11.86
CA GLY A 112 -1.19 9.99 -10.48
C GLY A 112 -0.05 10.30 -9.53
N ARG A 113 -0.39 10.35 -8.23
CA ARG A 113 0.57 10.63 -7.16
C ARG A 113 0.01 10.25 -5.80
N PHE A 114 0.90 9.93 -4.87
CA PHE A 114 0.56 9.94 -3.46
C PHE A 114 0.30 11.39 -3.01
N ALA A 115 -0.86 11.62 -2.40
CA ALA A 115 -1.21 12.88 -1.74
C ALA A 115 -0.62 12.92 -0.31
N ASN A 116 -0.54 11.77 0.34
CA ASN A 116 0.08 11.55 1.64
C ASN A 116 0.53 10.08 1.75
N GLU A 117 0.92 9.63 2.94
CA GLU A 117 1.41 8.26 3.15
C GLU A 117 0.35 7.16 2.89
N ARG A 118 -0.93 7.52 2.90
CA ARG A 118 -2.06 6.60 2.80
C ARG A 118 -2.84 6.74 1.51
N GLU A 119 -2.92 7.93 0.96
CA GLU A 119 -3.81 8.21 -0.17
C GLU A 119 -2.99 8.35 -1.45
N TRP A 120 -3.29 7.48 -2.41
CA TRP A 120 -2.81 7.56 -3.78
C TRP A 120 -4.01 7.62 -4.73
N GLN A 121 -3.93 8.47 -5.74
CA GLN A 121 -4.94 8.59 -6.78
C GLN A 121 -4.29 8.44 -8.14
N MET A 122 -4.94 7.69 -9.02
CA MET A 122 -4.61 7.53 -10.43
C MET A 122 -5.81 7.97 -11.28
N GLN A 123 -5.52 8.59 -12.40
CA GLN A 123 -6.49 8.82 -13.47
C GLN A 123 -5.93 8.26 -14.77
N ASP A 124 -6.73 7.40 -15.38
CA ASP A 124 -6.42 6.70 -16.60
C ASP A 124 -7.19 7.33 -17.76
N ILE A 125 -6.50 7.45 -18.89
CA ILE A 125 -7.06 7.82 -20.18
C ILE A 125 -6.78 6.71 -21.18
N ASP A 126 -7.64 6.55 -22.17
CA ASP A 126 -7.36 5.65 -23.28
C ASP A 126 -6.29 6.24 -24.23
N MET A 127 -5.94 5.50 -25.28
CA MET A 127 -4.95 5.95 -26.26
C MET A 127 -5.46 7.07 -27.21
N LEU A 128 -6.74 7.42 -27.14
CA LEU A 128 -7.33 8.57 -27.84
C LEU A 128 -7.34 9.84 -26.98
N GLY A 129 -7.06 9.70 -25.68
CA GLY A 129 -7.03 10.78 -24.70
C GLY A 129 -8.34 10.96 -23.94
N ASP A 130 -9.31 10.06 -24.13
CA ASP A 130 -10.59 10.10 -23.44
C ASP A 130 -10.47 9.49 -22.04
N PHE A 131 -11.31 9.96 -21.11
CA PHE A 131 -11.36 9.42 -19.75
C PHE A 131 -11.66 7.92 -19.78
N TYR A 132 -10.86 7.14 -19.06
CA TYR A 132 -11.07 5.71 -18.91
C TYR A 132 -11.59 5.38 -17.51
N LEU A 133 -10.82 5.72 -16.48
CA LEU A 133 -11.12 5.38 -15.09
C LEU A 133 -10.37 6.31 -14.14
N ARG A 134 -10.93 6.58 -12.96
CA ARG A 134 -10.18 7.16 -11.84
C ARG A 134 -10.19 6.17 -10.69
N VAL A 135 -9.03 5.92 -10.08
CA VAL A 135 -8.90 4.99 -8.96
C VAL A 135 -8.30 5.70 -7.77
N LYS A 136 -8.91 5.52 -6.60
CA LYS A 136 -8.36 5.95 -5.31
C LYS A 136 -7.91 4.74 -4.51
N PHE A 137 -6.74 4.86 -3.92
CA PHE A 137 -6.10 3.86 -3.07
C PHE A 137 -5.96 4.46 -1.68
N ASP A 138 -6.61 3.83 -0.70
CA ASP A 138 -6.49 4.16 0.72
C ASP A 138 -5.74 3.03 1.44
N PHE A 139 -4.45 3.25 1.70
CA PHE A 139 -3.60 2.33 2.44
C PHE A 139 -3.87 2.45 3.94
N GLN A 140 -4.64 1.49 4.45
CA GLN A 140 -4.97 1.40 5.87
C GLN A 140 -3.81 0.81 6.68
N SER A 141 -3.00 -0.04 6.04
CA SER A 141 -1.74 -0.56 6.57
C SER A 141 -0.77 -0.97 5.44
N TYR A 142 0.39 -1.53 5.78
CA TYR A 142 1.31 -2.11 4.80
C TYR A 142 0.79 -3.40 4.15
N THR A 143 -0.24 -4.00 4.74
CA THR A 143 -0.84 -5.25 4.26
C THR A 143 -2.31 -5.12 3.88
N GLU A 144 -2.84 -3.90 3.86
CA GLU A 144 -4.25 -3.63 3.66
C GLU A 144 -4.46 -2.31 2.92
N VAL A 145 -5.20 -2.40 1.82
CA VAL A 145 -5.49 -1.24 0.97
C VAL A 145 -6.91 -1.35 0.43
N LEU A 146 -7.63 -0.24 0.47
CA LEU A 146 -8.98 -0.10 -0.08
C LEU A 146 -8.89 0.65 -1.40
N LEU A 147 -9.36 0.01 -2.47
CA LEU A 147 -9.42 0.59 -3.81
C LEU A 147 -10.87 0.93 -4.16
N GLU A 148 -11.06 2.08 -4.78
CA GLU A 148 -12.36 2.51 -5.28
C GLU A 148 -12.21 3.13 -6.67
N GLY A 149 -12.98 2.62 -7.62
CA GLY A 149 -13.03 3.10 -8.99
C GLY A 149 -14.19 4.07 -9.19
N PHE A 150 -13.93 5.14 -9.94
CA PHE A 150 -14.88 6.21 -10.22
C PHE A 150 -15.01 6.45 -11.72
N ASP A 151 -16.21 6.79 -12.15
CA ASP A 151 -16.46 7.27 -13.50
C ASP A 151 -16.06 8.75 -13.70
N GLN A 152 -16.32 9.29 -14.88
CA GLN A 152 -16.00 10.68 -15.22
C GLN A 152 -16.77 11.70 -14.38
N LEU A 153 -17.91 11.31 -13.81
CA LEU A 153 -18.78 12.14 -12.97
C LEU A 153 -18.44 12.01 -11.48
N ASP A 154 -17.31 11.36 -11.14
CA ASP A 154 -16.89 11.04 -9.78
C ASP A 154 -17.88 10.12 -9.02
N GLN A 155 -18.68 9.34 -9.75
CA GLN A 155 -19.55 8.32 -9.15
C GLN A 155 -18.77 7.03 -8.96
N SER A 156 -18.88 6.45 -7.75
CA SER A 156 -18.27 5.17 -7.43
C SER A 156 -18.93 4.05 -8.23
N ILE A 157 -18.12 3.30 -8.99
CA ILE A 157 -18.58 2.18 -9.82
C ILE A 157 -18.21 0.82 -9.21
N TRP A 158 -17.14 0.76 -8.41
CA TRP A 158 -16.74 -0.44 -7.68
C TRP A 158 -15.83 -0.08 -6.52
N LYS A 159 -15.80 -0.96 -5.51
CA LYS A 159 -14.96 -0.81 -4.32
C LYS A 159 -14.50 -2.17 -3.82
N THR A 160 -13.19 -2.32 -3.60
CA THR A 160 -12.58 -3.60 -3.20
C THR A 160 -11.51 -3.36 -2.17
N ARG A 161 -11.52 -4.14 -1.09
CA ARG A 161 -10.40 -4.19 -0.14
C ARG A 161 -9.47 -5.33 -0.50
N TYR A 162 -8.19 -5.02 -0.59
CA TYR A 162 -7.13 -5.99 -0.82
C TYR A 162 -6.34 -6.23 0.46
N ILE A 163 -6.12 -7.51 0.73
CA ILE A 163 -5.29 -8.00 1.83
C ILE A 163 -4.06 -8.66 1.24
N LYS A 164 -2.89 -8.31 1.77
CA LYS A 164 -1.62 -8.89 1.35
C LYS A 164 -1.56 -10.37 1.76
N SER A 165 -1.16 -11.21 0.83
CA SER A 165 -1.12 -12.67 0.96
C SER A 165 0.14 -13.22 0.31
N ASN A 166 1.30 -12.78 0.81
CA ASN A 166 2.57 -13.25 0.29
C ASN A 166 2.77 -14.76 0.59
N PRO A 167 3.39 -15.53 -0.33
CA PRO A 167 3.68 -16.95 -0.13
C PRO A 167 4.52 -17.20 1.12
N LYS A 168 4.10 -18.17 1.95
CA LYS A 168 4.75 -18.49 3.23
C LYS A 168 5.87 -19.54 3.11
N ASP A 169 6.04 -20.10 1.93
CA ASP A 169 7.06 -21.11 1.59
C ASP A 169 8.49 -20.61 1.83
N LYS A 170 8.71 -19.30 1.78
CA LYS A 170 10.02 -18.68 2.05
C LYS A 170 10.45 -18.69 3.52
N ASN A 171 9.56 -19.06 4.44
CA ASN A 171 9.85 -19.19 5.87
C ASN A 171 10.63 -18.01 6.49
N ILE A 172 10.16 -16.78 6.26
CA ILE A 172 10.84 -15.59 6.78
C ILE A 172 10.66 -15.53 8.30
N GLY A 173 11.78 -15.43 9.02
CA GLY A 173 11.81 -15.26 10.47
C GLY A 173 11.92 -13.78 10.85
N ILE A 174 11.12 -13.34 11.82
CA ILE A 174 11.25 -12.00 12.42
C ILE A 174 11.66 -12.12 13.88
N GLN A 175 12.66 -11.34 14.27
CA GLN A 175 13.03 -11.18 15.66
C GLN A 175 12.01 -10.27 16.36
N LEU A 176 11.40 -10.76 17.45
CA LEU A 176 10.34 -10.02 18.15
C LEU A 176 10.82 -8.68 18.73
N VAL A 177 12.12 -8.54 19.00
CA VAL A 177 12.71 -7.26 19.43
C VAL A 177 12.53 -6.16 18.38
N SER A 178 12.53 -6.49 17.09
CA SER A 178 12.33 -5.54 15.99
C SER A 178 10.92 -4.96 15.92
N VAL A 179 9.95 -5.63 16.56
CA VAL A 179 8.54 -5.22 16.61
C VAL A 179 8.05 -5.01 18.04
N HIS A 180 8.97 -4.90 19.02
CA HIS A 180 8.63 -4.90 20.44
C HIS A 180 7.62 -3.80 20.79
N GLN A 181 7.83 -2.58 20.29
CA GLN A 181 6.95 -1.46 20.58
C GLN A 181 5.54 -1.65 19.99
N GLN A 182 5.44 -2.24 18.80
CA GLN A 182 4.17 -2.54 18.14
C GLN A 182 3.45 -3.68 18.88
N MET A 183 4.18 -4.70 19.30
CA MET A 183 3.66 -5.81 20.10
C MET A 183 3.13 -5.36 21.47
N LEU A 184 3.77 -4.38 22.13
CA LEU A 184 3.26 -3.79 23.37
C LEU A 184 1.96 -2.99 23.17
N LYS A 185 1.81 -2.33 22.02
CA LYS A 185 0.63 -1.51 21.69
C LYS A 185 -0.56 -2.36 21.27
N SER A 186 -0.37 -3.27 20.33
CA SER A 186 -1.41 -4.19 19.84
C SER A 186 -0.76 -5.48 19.32
N PRO A 187 -0.67 -6.53 20.17
CA PRO A 187 -0.03 -7.78 19.75
C PRO A 187 -0.86 -8.48 18.67
N VAL A 188 -2.18 -8.48 18.78
CA VAL A 188 -3.08 -9.15 17.81
C VAL A 188 -2.94 -8.52 16.41
N THR A 189 -2.96 -7.19 16.31
CA THR A 189 -2.79 -6.50 15.03
C THR A 189 -1.39 -6.75 14.47
N THR A 190 -0.35 -6.64 15.31
CA THR A 190 1.03 -6.85 14.86
C THR A 190 1.23 -8.25 14.30
N LEU A 191 0.78 -9.29 15.02
CA LEU A 191 0.88 -10.67 14.56
C LEU A 191 0.10 -10.91 13.26
N ARG A 192 -1.06 -10.29 13.09
CA ARG A 192 -1.85 -10.35 11.86
C ARG A 192 -1.07 -9.79 10.67
N GLU A 193 -0.52 -8.58 10.81
CA GLU A 193 0.29 -7.94 9.77
C GLU A 193 1.51 -8.80 9.40
N LEU A 194 2.24 -9.31 10.40
CA LEU A 194 3.40 -10.17 10.15
C LEU A 194 3.02 -11.44 9.36
N SER A 195 1.89 -12.05 9.70
CA SER A 195 1.40 -13.26 9.03
C SER A 195 1.05 -13.03 7.54
N ARG A 196 0.64 -11.81 7.18
CA ARG A 196 0.32 -11.37 5.81
C ARG A 196 1.58 -11.08 4.97
N MET A 197 2.69 -10.73 5.62
CA MET A 197 3.98 -10.39 4.99
C MET A 197 4.90 -11.59 4.68
N ALA A 198 4.37 -12.82 4.62
CA ALA A 198 5.15 -14.07 4.47
C ALA A 198 6.05 -14.44 5.67
N THR A 199 5.80 -13.88 6.85
CA THR A 199 6.46 -14.33 8.08
C THR A 199 5.87 -15.66 8.51
N ALA A 200 6.66 -16.72 8.47
CA ALA A 200 6.23 -18.06 8.93
C ALA A 200 6.67 -18.37 10.36
N MET A 201 7.64 -17.63 10.90
CA MET A 201 8.25 -17.91 12.19
C MET A 201 8.54 -16.64 12.98
N LEU A 202 8.18 -16.64 14.26
CA LEU A 202 8.53 -15.58 15.21
C LEU A 202 9.63 -16.08 16.13
N ARG A 203 10.71 -15.30 16.24
CA ARG A 203 11.86 -15.64 17.07
C ARG A 203 11.87 -14.79 18.33
N LEU A 204 11.73 -15.43 19.49
CA LEU A 204 11.88 -14.79 20.80
C LEU A 204 13.33 -14.92 21.26
N SER A 205 13.90 -13.82 21.72
CA SER A 205 15.21 -13.80 22.38
C SER A 205 15.05 -13.07 23.71
N TYR A 206 15.64 -13.61 24.76
CA TYR A 206 15.74 -12.91 26.05
C TYR A 206 17.21 -12.74 26.43
N MET A 207 17.48 -11.66 27.15
CA MET A 207 18.82 -11.32 27.58
C MET A 207 19.00 -11.72 29.04
N THR A 208 19.97 -12.59 29.31
CA THR A 208 20.35 -13.00 30.67
C THR A 208 21.83 -12.71 30.87
N ARG A 209 22.15 -11.84 31.83
CA ARG A 209 23.53 -11.48 32.22
C ARG A 209 24.43 -11.06 31.05
N GLY A 210 23.93 -10.23 30.14
CA GLY A 210 24.69 -9.71 29.00
C GLY A 210 24.84 -10.67 27.81
N HIS A 211 24.26 -11.86 27.87
CA HIS A 211 24.21 -12.80 26.74
C HIS A 211 22.79 -12.88 26.19
N PHE A 212 22.65 -12.79 24.86
CA PHE A 212 21.43 -13.14 24.15
C PHE A 212 21.31 -14.65 24.11
N THR A 213 20.23 -15.19 24.69
CA THR A 213 19.93 -16.61 24.62
C THR A 213 18.74 -16.79 23.69
N GLU A 214 18.90 -17.63 22.67
CA GLU A 214 17.80 -17.98 21.79
C GLU A 214 16.78 -18.82 22.57
N CYS A 215 15.51 -18.43 22.56
CA CYS A 215 14.46 -19.34 22.99
C CYS A 215 14.29 -20.36 21.85
N PRO A 216 14.50 -21.67 22.07
CA PRO A 216 14.17 -22.65 21.05
C PRO A 216 12.68 -22.47 20.69
N PRO A 217 12.32 -22.55 19.39
CA PRO A 217 10.93 -22.36 19.00
C PRO A 217 10.05 -23.34 19.76
N PRO A 218 8.90 -22.90 20.30
CA PRO A 218 7.91 -23.86 20.75
C PRO A 218 7.58 -24.73 19.55
N SER A 219 7.80 -26.04 19.67
CA SER A 219 7.31 -27.00 18.70
C SER A 219 5.79 -26.81 18.63
N PHE A 220 5.28 -26.21 17.56
CA PHE A 220 3.86 -26.25 17.27
C PHE A 220 3.52 -27.71 17.00
N VAL A 221 2.94 -28.37 18.00
CA VAL A 221 2.39 -29.72 17.86
C VAL A 221 1.26 -29.64 16.84
N LYS A 222 1.31 -30.54 15.85
CA LYS A 222 0.39 -30.67 14.71
C LYS A 222 -1.08 -30.61 15.09
#